data_AF-A0A3A9GJA5-F1
#
_entry.id   AF-A0A3A9GJA5-F1
#
_cell.length_a   1.000
_cell.length_b   1.000
_cell.length_c   1.000
_cell.angle_alpha   90.00
_cell.angle_beta   90.00
_cell.angle_gamma   90.00
#
_symmetry.space_group_name_H-M   'P 1'
#
loop_
_entity.id
_entity.type
_entity.pdbx_description
1 polymer ?
#
loop_
_entity_poly.entity_id
_entity_poly.type
_entity_poly.pdbx_seq_one_letter_code
_entity_poly.pdbx_strand_id
1 'polypeptide(L)'
;MSTLAAAPGVVRKSTRIFVTQEDVSTLLGCGKSKAYDIVRDVNKSAKKSGNQPFPAGKANKYLFAEIYCIPIEEVDRVISKE
;
A
#
# COMPACT_ATOMS: atom_id res chain seq x y z
N MET A 1 -26.46 -7.22 -3.65
CA MET A 1 -25.60 -7.69 -2.53
C MET A 1 -24.50 -6.67 -2.25
N SER A 2 -24.80 -5.53 -1.63
CA SER A 2 -23.75 -4.49 -1.37
C SER A 2 -23.98 -3.63 -0.13
N THR A 3 -25.03 -3.89 0.67
CA THR A 3 -25.37 -3.04 1.83
C THR A 3 -24.72 -3.49 3.14
N LEU A 4 -24.18 -4.71 3.22
CA LEU A 4 -23.51 -5.21 4.43
C LEU A 4 -22.05 -4.77 4.59
N ALA A 5 -21.40 -4.22 3.56
CA ALA A 5 -19.99 -3.81 3.65
C ALA A 5 -19.78 -2.44 4.31
N ALA A 6 -20.84 -1.63 4.39
CA ALA A 6 -20.80 -0.25 4.89
C ALA A 6 -21.52 -0.06 6.24
N ALA A 7 -22.00 -1.15 6.86
CA ALA A 7 -22.70 -1.05 8.14
C ALA A 7 -21.72 -0.71 9.29
N PRO A 8 -22.11 0.16 10.23
CA PRO A 8 -21.29 0.46 11.39
C PRO A 8 -21.12 -0.81 12.24
N GLY A 9 -19.87 -1.26 12.42
CA GLY A 9 -19.53 -2.50 13.14
C GLY A 9 -18.97 -3.63 12.26
N VAL A 10 -18.91 -3.45 10.94
CA VAL A 10 -18.29 -4.42 10.03
C VAL A 10 -16.77 -4.34 10.16
N VAL A 11 -16.16 -5.41 10.65
CA VAL A 11 -14.70 -5.59 10.63
C VAL A 11 -14.28 -5.67 9.16
N ARG A 12 -13.62 -4.61 8.65
CA ARG A 12 -13.08 -4.60 7.29
C ARG A 12 -12.14 -5.80 7.13
N LYS A 13 -12.20 -6.46 5.96
CA LYS A 13 -11.34 -7.60 5.63
C LYS A 13 -9.88 -7.18 5.85
N SER A 14 -9.17 -7.90 6.71
CA SER A 14 -7.79 -7.60 7.04
C SER A 14 -6.92 -7.79 5.79
N THR A 15 -6.51 -6.68 5.17
CA THR A 15 -5.56 -6.68 4.06
C THR A 15 -4.14 -6.79 4.59
N ARG A 16 -3.21 -7.20 3.72
CA ARG A 16 -1.78 -7.24 4.05
C ARG A 16 -1.31 -5.84 4.47
N ILE A 17 -0.37 -5.77 5.41
CA ILE A 17 0.21 -4.52 5.92
C ILE A 17 1.28 -3.91 5.00
N PHE A 18 1.54 -4.55 3.87
CA PHE A 18 2.58 -4.15 2.92
C PHE A 18 2.02 -4.05 1.50
N VAL A 19 2.65 -3.19 0.71
CA VAL A 19 2.43 -3.01 -0.72
C VAL A 19 3.65 -3.59 -1.45
N THR A 20 3.41 -4.32 -2.53
CA THR A 20 4.46 -4.83 -3.42
C THR A 20 4.69 -3.90 -4.60
N GLN A 21 5.77 -4.10 -5.35
CA GLN A 21 6.00 -3.39 -6.60
C GLN A 21 4.86 -3.56 -7.63
N GLU A 22 4.15 -4.70 -7.60
CA GLU A 22 3.06 -4.99 -8.55
C GLU A 22 1.82 -4.18 -8.18
N ASP A 23 1.53 -4.07 -6.89
CA ASP A 23 0.48 -3.20 -6.36
C ASP A 23 0.78 -1.74 -6.67
N VAL A 24 2.02 -1.27 -6.45
CA VAL A 24 2.45 0.09 -6.78
C VAL A 24 2.33 0.38 -8.27
N SER A 25 2.75 -0.58 -9.12
CA SER A 25 2.61 -0.47 -10.57
C SER A 25 1.15 -0.33 -10.98
N THR A 26 0.25 -1.06 -10.33
CA THR A 26 -1.20 -1.01 -10.59
C THR A 26 -1.82 0.30 -10.07
N LEU A 27 -1.43 0.77 -8.88
CA LEU A 27 -1.93 2.00 -8.27
C LEU A 27 -1.50 3.26 -9.02
N LEU A 28 -0.25 3.30 -9.50
CA LEU A 28 0.33 4.47 -10.15
C LEU A 28 0.41 4.36 -11.68
N GLY A 29 0.01 3.21 -12.25
CA GLY A 29 0.11 2.94 -13.68
C GLY A 29 1.55 2.99 -14.22
N CYS A 30 2.55 2.75 -13.37
CA CYS A 30 3.96 2.91 -13.72
C CYS A 30 4.63 1.59 -14.10
N GLY A 31 5.70 1.64 -14.90
CA GLY A 31 6.48 0.46 -15.26
C GLY A 31 7.19 -0.18 -14.04
N LYS A 32 7.52 -1.47 -14.15
CA LYS A 32 8.11 -2.28 -13.05
C LYS A 32 9.36 -1.64 -12.42
N SER A 33 10.24 -1.04 -13.24
CA SER A 33 11.45 -0.35 -12.75
C SER A 33 11.10 0.83 -11.84
N LYS A 34 10.17 1.68 -12.27
CA LYS A 34 9.72 2.85 -11.51
C LYS A 34 8.97 2.45 -10.24
N ALA A 35 8.16 1.39 -10.31
CA ALA A 35 7.50 0.83 -9.13
C ALA A 35 8.50 0.35 -8.07
N TYR A 36 9.59 -0.30 -8.50
CA TYR A 36 10.67 -0.74 -7.61
C TYR A 36 11.39 0.44 -6.94
N ASP A 37 11.69 1.50 -7.71
CA ASP A 37 12.31 2.71 -7.18
C ASP A 37 11.43 3.39 -6.14
N ILE A 38 10.11 3.46 -6.38
CA ILE A 38 9.14 4.00 -5.44
C ILE A 38 9.12 3.21 -4.13
N VAL A 39 9.07 1.88 -4.19
CA VAL A 39 9.14 1.01 -3.01
C VAL A 39 10.45 1.25 -2.24
N ARG A 40 11.57 1.42 -2.96
CA ARG A 40 12.87 1.70 -2.35
C ARG A 40 12.89 3.06 -1.66
N ASP A 41 12.28 4.08 -2.26
CA ASP A 41 12.23 5.43 -1.71
C ASP A 41 11.33 5.52 -0.48
N VAL A 42 10.19 4.82 -0.49
CA VAL A 42 9.32 4.66 0.68
C VAL A 42 10.08 4.02 1.85
N ASN A 43 10.85 2.96 1.60
CA ASN A 43 11.68 2.33 2.64
C ASN A 43 12.81 3.23 3.13
N LYS A 44 13.42 4.06 2.27
CA LYS A 44 14.39 5.09 2.71
C LYS A 44 13.72 6.12 3.61
N SER A 45 12.52 6.57 3.27
CA SER A 45 11.74 7.51 4.09
C SER A 45 11.37 6.91 5.44
N ALA A 46 10.97 5.64 5.47
CA ALA A 46 10.74 4.91 6.72
C ALA A 46 11.99 4.84 7.60
N LYS A 47 13.16 4.57 7.00
CA LYS A 47 14.44 4.56 7.73
C LYS A 47 14.78 5.94 8.31
N LYS A 48 14.50 7.02 7.56
CA LYS A 48 14.71 8.40 8.02
C LYS A 48 13.80 8.77 9.19
N SER A 49 12.56 8.27 9.20
CA SER A 49 11.61 8.51 10.28
C SER A 49 11.84 7.63 11.51
N GLY A 50 12.91 6.83 11.56
CA GLY A 50 13.22 5.92 12.66
C GLY A 50 12.42 4.62 12.66
N ASN A 51 11.64 4.35 11.60
CA ASN A 51 10.87 3.12 11.47
C ASN A 51 11.71 1.97 10.88
N GLN A 52 11.39 0.74 11.26
CA GLN A 52 12.01 -0.44 10.67
C GLN A 52 11.51 -0.61 9.21
N PRO A 53 12.40 -0.57 8.20
CA PRO A 53 12.01 -0.76 6.81
C PRO A 53 11.61 -2.22 6.54
N PHE A 54 10.73 -2.43 5.56
CA PHE A 54 10.38 -3.76 5.10
C PHE A 54 11.49 -4.37 4.22
N PRO A 55 11.50 -5.71 4.02
CA PRO A 55 12.41 -6.36 3.09
C PRO A 55 12.30 -5.81 1.66
N ALA A 56 13.33 -6.03 0.85
CA ALA A 56 13.38 -5.56 -0.54
C ALA A 56 12.14 -6.01 -1.34
N GLY A 57 11.56 -5.08 -2.10
CA GLY A 57 10.34 -5.32 -2.89
C GLY A 57 9.02 -5.14 -2.12
N LYS A 58 9.06 -4.88 -0.80
CA LYS A 58 7.88 -4.57 0.02
C LYS A 58 8.03 -3.20 0.67
N ALA A 59 6.92 -2.47 0.76
CA ALA A 59 6.82 -1.19 1.45
C ALA A 59 5.66 -1.19 2.44
N ASN A 60 5.75 -0.39 3.50
CA ASN A 60 4.63 -0.19 4.43
C ASN A 60 3.47 0.52 3.70
N LYS A 61 2.27 -0.07 3.73
CA LYS A 61 1.10 0.50 3.01
C LYS A 61 0.65 1.85 3.54
N TYR A 62 0.77 2.09 4.83
CA TYR A 62 0.35 3.34 5.46
C TYR A 62 1.29 4.47 5.09
N LEU A 63 2.60 4.20 5.15
CA LEU A 63 3.62 5.18 4.79
C LEU A 63 3.62 5.47 3.28
N PHE A 64 3.32 4.46 2.45
CA PHE A 64 3.07 4.67 1.02
C PHE A 64 1.84 5.57 0.77
N ALA A 65 0.71 5.26 1.41
CA ALA A 65 -0.52 6.05 1.29
C ALA A 65 -0.31 7.51 1.72
N GLU A 66 0.43 7.73 2.81
CA GLU A 66 0.77 9.05 3.33
C GLU A 66 1.69 9.84 2.37
N ILE A 67 2.78 9.23 1.88
CA ILE A 67 3.73 9.90 0.97
C ILE A 67 3.06 10.32 -0.35
N TYR A 68 2.21 9.46 -0.90
CA TYR A 68 1.57 9.69 -2.19
C TYR A 68 0.17 10.30 -2.09
N CYS A 69 -0.29 10.64 -0.88
CA CYS A 69 -1.63 11.16 -0.59
C CYS A 69 -2.75 10.28 -1.21
N ILE A 70 -2.58 8.96 -1.19
CA ILE A 70 -3.56 8.01 -1.72
C ILE A 70 -4.46 7.54 -0.56
N PRO A 71 -5.79 7.56 -0.70
CA PRO A 71 -6.69 7.01 0.31
C PRO A 71 -6.35 5.55 0.61
N ILE A 72 -6.29 5.19 1.90
CA ILE A 72 -5.97 3.82 2.31
C ILE A 72 -6.99 2.81 1.77
N GLU A 73 -8.24 3.24 1.56
CA GLU A 73 -9.29 2.47 0.91
C GLU A 73 -8.90 2.04 -0.51
N GLU A 74 -8.23 2.91 -1.25
CA GLU A 74 -7.84 2.64 -2.64
C GLU A 74 -6.65 1.67 -2.68
N VAL A 75 -5.70 1.85 -1.76
CA VAL A 75 -4.60 0.90 -1.55
C VAL A 75 -5.14 -0.47 -1.15
N ASP A 76 -6.09 -0.51 -0.21
CA ASP A 76 -6.72 -1.75 0.24
C ASP A 76 -7.53 -2.43 -0.87
N ARG A 77 -8.16 -1.67 -1.77
CA ARG A 77 -8.87 -2.22 -2.95
C ARG A 77 -7.92 -2.93 -3.90
N VAL A 78 -6.73 -2.38 -4.14
CA VAL A 78 -5.72 -3.03 -5.01
C VAL A 78 -5.14 -4.27 -4.34
N ILE A 79 -4.77 -4.18 -3.06
CA ILE A 79 -4.24 -5.32 -2.30
C ILE A 79 -5.27 -6.45 -2.15
N SER A 80 -6.57 -6.12 -2.02
CA SER A 80 -7.65 -7.12 -1.84
C SER A 80 -8.08 -7.83 -3.12
N LYS A 81 -7.59 -7.39 -4.29
CA LYS A 81 -7.96 -7.97 -5.59
C LYS A 81 -7.13 -9.19 -5.98
N GLU A 82 -6.25 -9.67 -5.08
CA GLU A 82 -5.62 -11.00 -5.16
C GLU A 82 -6.47 -12.11 -4.52
#